data_AF-A0A6J2X9H5-F1
#
_entry.id   AF-A0A6J2X9H5-F1
#
_cell.length_a   1.000
_cell.length_b   1.000
_cell.length_c   1.000
_cell.angle_alpha   90.00
_cell.angle_beta   90.00
_cell.angle_gamma   90.00
#
_symmetry.space_group_name_H-M   'P 1'
#
loop_
_entity.id
_entity.type
_entity.pdbx_description
1 polymer ?
#
loop_
_entity_poly.entity_id
_entity_poly.type
_entity_poly.pdbx_seq_one_letter_code
_entity_poly.pdbx_strand_id
1 'polypeptide(L)'
;MERFIIRTKKTKGNDEVPDTNKSPQPSRSDLDISSFTRDRDLDPYENPQPSTSSSSCHDIRLISTSSLETAADESDEASRHEDEPQKKKRYNQKFNTNWQNQYNWIKEGNDGKPLCVACNIQIYCNKYNLKRHGASTSHQKNINKMKNTPKITQIISSEKHDRHNTLVKTAELSIPNAVRLGTYLFNIVVFLIIFKILV
;
A
#
# COMPACT_ATOMS: atom_id res chain seq x y z
N MET A 1 -34.22 -7.41 -43.69
CA MET A 1 -33.26 -6.32 -44.01
C MET A 1 -33.39 -5.26 -42.91
N GLU A 2 -32.75 -5.48 -41.77
CA GLU A 2 -32.81 -4.55 -40.63
C GLU A 2 -31.55 -3.66 -40.63
N ARG A 3 -31.76 -2.34 -40.63
CA ARG A 3 -30.71 -1.34 -40.67
C ARG A 3 -30.23 -1.04 -39.25
N PHE A 4 -29.01 -1.48 -38.93
CA PHE A 4 -28.31 -1.07 -37.71
C PHE A 4 -27.81 0.38 -37.85
N ILE A 5 -28.32 1.28 -37.00
CA ILE A 5 -27.80 2.65 -36.89
C ILE A 5 -26.67 2.67 -35.86
N ILE A 6 -25.43 2.68 -36.34
CA ILE A 6 -24.24 2.86 -35.51
C ILE A 6 -24.03 4.37 -35.29
N ARG A 7 -24.31 4.86 -34.08
CA ARG A 7 -23.94 6.22 -33.64
C ARG A 7 -22.50 6.21 -33.13
N THR A 8 -21.56 6.72 -33.91
CA THR A 8 -20.20 7.00 -33.45
C THR A 8 -20.17 8.35 -32.72
N LYS A 9 -19.70 8.35 -31.47
CA LYS A 9 -19.46 9.58 -30.70
C LYS A 9 -18.05 10.09 -31.03
N LYS A 10 -18.01 11.27 -31.65
CA LYS A 10 -16.81 12.05 -31.97
C LYS A 10 -16.29 12.70 -30.67
N THR A 11 -15.22 12.18 -30.09
CA THR A 11 -14.49 12.84 -29.01
C THR A 11 -13.53 13.86 -29.62
N LYS A 12 -13.76 15.13 -29.29
CA LYS A 12 -12.97 16.29 -29.67
C LYS A 12 -11.63 16.23 -28.91
N GLY A 13 -10.53 16.15 -29.65
CA GLY A 13 -9.19 16.31 -29.12
C GLY A 13 -9.00 17.73 -28.59
N ASN A 14 -8.56 17.83 -27.36
CA ASN A 14 -7.97 19.06 -26.81
C ASN A 14 -6.49 18.73 -26.58
N ASP A 15 -5.69 19.06 -27.58
CA ASP A 15 -4.25 19.23 -27.47
C ASP A 15 -4.01 20.61 -26.86
N GLU A 16 -3.85 20.67 -25.53
CA GLU A 16 -3.20 21.80 -24.88
C GLU A 16 -2.10 21.26 -23.98
N VAL A 17 -0.88 21.39 -24.49
CA VAL A 17 0.38 21.22 -23.78
C VAL A 17 0.70 22.54 -23.06
N PRO A 18 0.70 22.60 -21.72
CA PRO A 18 1.37 23.68 -21.03
C PRO A 18 2.83 23.29 -20.76
N ASP A 19 3.70 23.80 -21.62
CA ASP A 19 5.13 23.90 -21.37
C ASP A 19 5.36 25.09 -20.42
N THR A 20 5.64 24.82 -19.15
CA THR A 20 6.32 25.79 -18.27
C THR A 20 7.21 25.06 -17.28
N ASN A 21 8.43 24.79 -17.74
CA ASN A 21 9.63 24.92 -16.92
C ASN A 21 9.58 26.23 -16.12
N LYS A 22 9.19 26.18 -14.84
CA LYS A 22 9.51 27.25 -13.89
C LYS A 22 9.57 26.70 -12.47
N SER A 23 10.76 26.22 -12.10
CA SER A 23 11.14 26.05 -10.70
C SER A 23 11.05 27.39 -9.97
N PRO A 24 10.22 27.53 -8.92
CA PRO A 24 10.36 28.61 -7.98
C PRO A 24 11.55 28.27 -7.07
N GLN A 25 12.68 28.95 -7.29
CA GLN A 25 13.71 29.08 -6.25
C GLN A 25 13.07 29.84 -5.07
N PRO A 26 13.01 29.28 -3.85
CA PRO A 26 12.75 30.10 -2.68
C PRO A 26 13.97 30.97 -2.44
N SER A 27 13.85 32.24 -2.80
CA SER A 27 14.75 33.32 -2.39
C SER A 27 14.82 33.32 -0.86
N ARG A 28 16.02 33.01 -0.36
CA ARG A 28 16.47 33.30 1.00
C ARG A 28 16.12 34.75 1.33
N SER A 29 15.24 34.94 2.31
CA SER A 29 15.20 36.13 3.14
C SER A 29 15.65 35.71 4.52
N ASP A 30 16.77 36.27 4.92
CA ASP A 30 17.49 36.07 6.16
C ASP A 30 16.57 36.28 7.37
N LEU A 31 16.33 35.21 8.12
CA LEU A 31 15.98 35.33 9.53
C LEU A 31 17.20 34.87 10.33
N ASP A 32 17.87 35.91 10.83
CA ASP A 32 18.93 35.92 11.80
C ASP A 32 18.45 35.20 13.07
N ILE A 33 18.74 33.91 13.19
CA ILE A 33 18.67 33.16 14.46
C ILE A 33 20.10 33.06 14.97
N SER A 34 20.69 34.21 15.24
CA SER A 34 21.82 34.31 16.16
C SER A 34 21.28 34.22 17.59
N SER A 35 21.99 33.46 18.42
CA SER A 35 21.88 33.37 19.90
C SER A 35 20.73 32.54 20.50
N PHE A 36 20.92 31.21 20.57
CA PHE A 36 20.63 30.45 21.80
C PHE A 36 21.42 29.13 21.85
N THR A 37 22.74 29.22 21.83
CA THR A 37 23.59 28.13 22.35
C THR A 37 23.45 28.15 23.87
N ARG A 38 22.47 27.39 24.41
CA ARG A 38 22.59 26.88 25.76
C ARG A 38 23.57 25.73 25.68
N ASP A 39 24.78 25.98 26.17
CA ASP A 39 25.68 24.94 26.67
C ASP A 39 24.84 23.95 27.50
N ARG A 40 24.67 22.75 26.96
CA ARG A 40 24.16 21.63 27.71
C ARG A 40 25.25 20.59 27.62
N ASP A 41 25.94 20.50 28.75
CA ASP A 41 27.09 19.65 28.99
C ASP A 41 26.90 18.26 28.39
N LEU A 42 27.94 17.84 27.68
CA LEU A 42 28.17 16.47 27.26
C LEU A 42 28.30 15.62 28.52
N ASP A 43 27.23 14.92 28.91
CA ASP A 43 27.36 13.72 29.75
C ASP A 43 27.97 12.60 28.88
N PRO A 44 29.15 12.06 29.25
CA PRO A 44 29.73 10.96 28.52
C PRO A 44 29.12 9.64 28.98
N TYR A 45 28.46 8.97 28.03
CA TYR A 45 28.40 7.51 27.91
C TYR A 45 27.61 6.74 28.99
N GLU A 46 26.33 6.44 28.70
CA GLU A 46 25.73 5.20 29.18
C GLU A 46 25.13 4.37 28.02
N ASN A 47 25.64 3.15 27.98
CA ASN A 47 25.42 2.06 27.06
C ASN A 47 23.97 1.51 27.17
N PRO A 48 23.15 1.50 26.10
CA PRO A 48 21.84 0.86 26.17
C PRO A 48 21.99 -0.66 26.14
N GLN A 49 21.86 -1.29 27.31
CA GLN A 49 21.51 -2.71 27.39
C GLN A 49 20.16 -2.96 26.67
N PRO A 50 19.98 -4.11 25.99
CA PRO A 50 18.70 -4.52 25.48
C PRO A 50 17.81 -5.01 26.64
N SER A 51 17.03 -4.11 27.22
CA SER A 51 16.00 -4.48 28.18
C SER A 51 14.77 -5.01 27.44
N THR A 52 14.60 -6.31 27.58
CA THR A 52 13.35 -7.05 27.39
C THR A 52 12.23 -6.41 28.20
N SER A 53 11.40 -5.60 27.56
CA SER A 53 10.11 -5.17 28.12
C SER A 53 9.04 -6.17 27.70
N SER A 54 8.91 -7.23 28.49
CA SER A 54 7.63 -7.87 28.72
C SER A 54 6.67 -6.81 29.23
N SER A 55 5.84 -6.29 28.32
CA SER A 55 4.74 -5.39 28.67
C SER A 55 3.70 -6.19 29.46
N SER A 56 3.91 -6.20 30.78
CA SER A 56 2.98 -6.63 31.80
C SER A 56 1.74 -5.74 31.69
N CYS A 57 0.70 -6.27 31.06
CA CYS A 57 -0.59 -5.63 30.96
C CYS A 57 -1.16 -5.43 32.37
N HIS A 58 -1.44 -4.16 32.67
CA HIS A 58 -2.10 -3.68 33.87
C HIS A 58 -3.14 -4.65 34.40
N ASP A 59 -2.87 -5.08 35.64
CA ASP A 59 -3.76 -5.81 36.52
C ASP A 59 -5.14 -5.17 36.50
N ILE A 60 -6.11 -5.94 35.99
CA ILE A 60 -7.52 -5.59 36.04
C ILE A 60 -7.88 -5.59 37.51
N ARG A 61 -8.26 -4.43 38.03
CA ARG A 61 -8.88 -4.26 39.36
C ARG A 61 -9.98 -5.31 39.51
N LEU A 62 -9.67 -6.40 40.19
CA LEU A 62 -10.64 -7.33 40.75
C LEU A 62 -11.46 -6.52 41.74
N ILE A 63 -12.67 -6.16 41.34
CA ILE A 63 -13.69 -5.68 42.26
C ILE A 63 -14.10 -6.93 43.05
N SER A 64 -13.43 -7.17 44.18
CA SER A 64 -13.85 -8.14 45.19
C SER A 64 -15.21 -7.71 45.74
N THR A 65 -16.29 -8.25 45.18
CA THR A 65 -17.63 -8.23 45.77
C THR A 65 -17.86 -9.54 46.51
N SER A 66 -17.54 -9.56 47.81
CA SER A 66 -17.99 -10.55 48.81
C SER A 66 -17.49 -10.03 50.16
N SER A 67 -18.25 -9.84 51.24
CA SER A 67 -19.55 -10.34 51.65
C SER A 67 -20.21 -9.27 52.52
N LEU A 68 -21.49 -9.00 52.31
CA LEU A 68 -22.33 -8.49 53.39
C LEU A 68 -23.39 -9.56 53.62
N GLU A 69 -23.26 -10.27 54.73
CA GLU A 69 -24.31 -11.09 55.27
C GLU A 69 -25.41 -10.15 55.78
N THR A 70 -26.63 -10.33 55.31
CA THR A 70 -27.80 -9.74 55.98
C THR A 70 -28.88 -10.80 56.00
N ALA A 71 -29.16 -11.24 57.22
CA ALA A 71 -30.12 -12.26 57.55
C ALA A 71 -31.55 -11.79 57.27
N ALA A 72 -32.35 -12.77 56.83
CA ALA A 72 -33.79 -12.94 56.99
C ALA A 72 -34.63 -11.69 57.32
N ASP A 73 -35.45 -11.28 56.35
CA ASP A 73 -36.82 -10.86 56.66
C ASP A 73 -37.75 -11.27 55.52
N GLU A 74 -38.86 -11.88 55.91
CA GLU A 74 -39.90 -12.44 55.05
C GLU A 74 -40.85 -11.32 54.62
N SER A 75 -41.00 -11.07 53.31
CA SER A 75 -42.13 -10.25 52.82
C SER A 75 -42.47 -10.55 51.35
N ASP A 76 -43.58 -11.27 51.18
CA ASP A 76 -44.61 -11.16 50.15
C ASP A 76 -44.25 -10.72 48.71
N GLU A 77 -44.15 -11.77 47.88
CA GLU A 77 -44.69 -11.93 46.52
C GLU A 77 -45.50 -10.75 45.95
N ALA A 78 -44.83 -9.89 45.19
CA ALA A 78 -45.46 -9.06 44.17
C ALA A 78 -44.68 -9.22 42.86
N SER A 79 -45.07 -10.26 42.11
CA SER A 79 -44.75 -10.51 40.70
C SER A 79 -44.69 -9.21 39.88
N ARG A 80 -43.48 -8.69 39.69
CA ARG A 80 -43.16 -7.71 38.66
C ARG A 80 -42.65 -8.50 37.46
N HIS A 81 -43.52 -8.70 36.48
CA HIS A 81 -43.11 -9.10 35.14
C HIS A 81 -42.17 -8.03 34.59
N GLU A 82 -40.86 -8.28 34.73
CA GLU A 82 -39.79 -7.57 34.03
C GLU A 82 -40.00 -7.81 32.53
N ASP A 83 -40.55 -6.81 31.84
CA ASP A 83 -40.64 -6.77 30.39
C ASP A 83 -39.22 -6.75 29.81
N GLU A 84 -38.65 -7.94 29.58
CA GLU A 84 -37.37 -8.14 28.92
C GLU A 84 -37.34 -7.32 27.61
N PRO A 85 -36.42 -6.35 27.46
CA PRO A 85 -36.43 -5.47 26.31
C PRO A 85 -36.13 -6.26 25.04
N GLN A 86 -37.16 -6.44 24.21
CA GLN A 86 -37.07 -7.16 22.95
C GLN A 86 -35.93 -6.58 22.10
N LYS A 87 -34.86 -7.36 21.95
CA LYS A 87 -33.66 -6.99 21.19
C LYS A 87 -34.05 -6.77 19.73
N LYS A 88 -34.14 -5.50 19.33
CA LYS A 88 -34.39 -5.11 17.94
C LYS A 88 -33.36 -5.79 17.03
N LYS A 89 -33.83 -6.56 16.04
CA LYS A 89 -32.97 -7.24 15.06
C LYS A 89 -32.11 -6.19 14.36
N ARG A 90 -30.78 -6.34 14.45
CA ARG A 90 -29.85 -5.46 13.75
C ARG A 90 -29.93 -5.77 12.26
N TYR A 91 -30.35 -4.79 11.47
CA TYR A 91 -30.37 -4.90 10.02
C TYR A 91 -28.94 -5.01 9.49
N ASN A 92 -28.62 -6.14 8.85
CA ASN A 92 -27.33 -6.35 8.19
C ASN A 92 -27.31 -5.54 6.89
N GLN A 93 -26.75 -4.32 6.96
CA GLN A 93 -26.56 -3.49 5.77
C GLN A 93 -25.53 -4.13 4.85
N LYS A 94 -25.90 -4.27 3.56
CA LYS A 94 -24.99 -4.71 2.50
C LYS A 94 -24.01 -3.59 2.13
N PHE A 95 -22.86 -3.95 1.55
CA PHE A 95 -21.91 -2.99 0.99
C PHE A 95 -22.59 -2.09 -0.06
N ASN A 96 -22.33 -0.79 0.02
CA ASN A 96 -22.84 0.20 -0.92
C ASN A 96 -21.70 0.69 -1.81
N THR A 97 -21.80 0.48 -3.13
CA THR A 97 -20.80 0.88 -4.12
C THR A 97 -20.50 2.38 -4.10
N ASN A 98 -21.46 3.23 -3.70
CA ASN A 98 -21.22 4.66 -3.54
C ASN A 98 -20.19 4.99 -2.46
N TRP A 99 -20.02 4.11 -1.46
CA TRP A 99 -18.99 4.30 -0.43
C TRP A 99 -17.59 4.12 -1.01
N GLN A 100 -17.40 3.26 -2.00
CA GLN A 100 -16.10 3.09 -2.65
C GLN A 100 -15.65 4.38 -3.37
N ASN A 101 -16.61 5.13 -3.94
CA ASN A 101 -16.34 6.42 -4.58
C ASN A 101 -15.96 7.50 -3.55
N GLN A 102 -16.52 7.46 -2.34
CA GLN A 102 -16.22 8.43 -1.27
C GLN A 102 -14.95 8.06 -0.48
N TYR A 103 -14.66 6.77 -0.37
CA TYR A 103 -13.58 6.22 0.45
C TYR A 103 -12.73 5.27 -0.40
N ASN A 104 -11.77 5.84 -1.13
CA ASN A 104 -10.87 5.12 -2.03
C ASN A 104 -9.98 4.04 -1.36
N TRP A 105 -9.93 4.00 -0.02
CA TRP A 105 -9.22 3.01 0.77
C TRP A 105 -10.09 1.81 1.18
N ILE A 106 -11.36 1.75 0.74
CA ILE A 106 -12.27 0.62 0.99
C ILE A 106 -12.47 -0.19 -0.28
N LYS A 107 -12.60 -1.51 -0.14
CA LYS A 107 -13.10 -2.42 -1.18
C LYS A 107 -14.20 -3.34 -0.62
N GLU A 108 -14.98 -3.94 -1.50
CA GLU A 108 -15.90 -5.02 -1.11
C GLU A 108 -15.09 -6.25 -0.68
N GLY A 109 -15.40 -6.77 0.51
CA GLY A 109 -14.85 -8.04 0.99
C GLY A 109 -15.73 -9.22 0.59
N ASN A 110 -15.23 -10.44 0.82
CA ASN A 110 -15.93 -11.68 0.45
C ASN A 110 -17.33 -11.81 1.07
N ASP A 111 -17.53 -11.26 2.27
CA ASP A 111 -18.81 -11.32 2.99
C ASP A 111 -19.79 -10.19 2.60
N GLY A 112 -19.50 -9.42 1.54
CA GLY A 112 -20.28 -8.23 1.17
C GLY A 112 -20.20 -7.11 2.22
N LYS A 113 -19.14 -7.09 3.03
CA LYS A 113 -18.81 -6.05 4.01
C LYS A 113 -17.62 -5.22 3.52
N PRO A 114 -17.53 -3.92 3.88
CA PRO A 114 -16.41 -3.09 3.50
C PRO A 114 -15.12 -3.57 4.19
N LEU A 115 -14.09 -3.81 3.39
CA LEU A 115 -12.75 -4.13 3.84
C LEU A 115 -11.84 -2.91 3.61
N CYS A 116 -11.09 -2.51 4.63
CA CYS A 116 -10.06 -1.50 4.48
C CYS A 116 -8.82 -2.09 3.81
N VAL A 117 -8.40 -1.52 2.69
CA VAL A 117 -7.21 -1.97 1.94
C VAL A 117 -5.92 -1.67 2.69
N ALA A 118 -5.85 -0.55 3.42
CA ALA A 118 -4.65 -0.15 4.16
C ALA A 118 -4.46 -0.93 5.48
N CYS A 119 -5.56 -1.34 6.12
CA CYS A 119 -5.52 -2.04 7.40
C CYS A 119 -5.78 -3.55 7.27
N ASN A 120 -6.32 -4.01 6.14
CA ASN A 120 -6.79 -5.38 5.92
C ASN A 120 -7.78 -5.87 7.00
N ILE A 121 -8.64 -4.98 7.50
CA ILE A 121 -9.70 -5.32 8.46
C ILE A 121 -11.08 -5.07 7.86
N GLN A 122 -12.05 -5.89 8.26
CA GLN A 122 -13.45 -5.66 7.94
C GLN A 122 -14.03 -4.57 8.85
N ILE A 123 -14.79 -3.66 8.27
CA ILE A 123 -15.46 -2.59 8.99
C ILE A 123 -16.96 -2.82 8.94
N TYR A 124 -17.67 -2.40 9.98
CA TYR A 124 -19.12 -2.41 9.98
C TYR A 124 -19.67 -1.50 8.86
N CYS A 125 -20.70 -1.99 8.16
CA CYS A 125 -21.43 -1.29 7.12
C CYS A 125 -22.25 -0.11 7.69
N ASN A 126 -21.58 0.93 8.20
CA ASN A 126 -22.22 2.17 8.64
C ASN A 126 -21.26 3.33 8.34
N LYS A 127 -21.78 4.39 7.72
CA LYS A 127 -21.03 5.61 7.37
C LYS A 127 -20.26 6.19 8.57
N TYR A 128 -20.84 6.15 9.77
CA TYR A 128 -20.15 6.61 10.99
C TYR A 128 -18.88 5.80 11.27
N ASN A 129 -18.96 4.47 11.19
CA ASN A 129 -17.81 3.59 11.44
C ASN A 129 -16.73 3.77 10.39
N LEU A 130 -17.10 3.95 9.11
CA LEU A 130 -16.15 4.26 8.04
C LEU A 130 -15.42 5.60 8.30
N LYS A 131 -16.17 6.66 8.63
CA LYS A 131 -15.60 7.96 8.96
C LYS A 131 -14.66 7.89 10.16
N ARG A 132 -15.08 7.20 11.24
CA ARG A 132 -14.26 7.02 12.45
C ARG A 132 -12.99 6.22 12.15
N HIS A 133 -13.09 5.16 11.36
CA HIS A 133 -11.94 4.36 10.96
C HIS A 133 -10.94 5.19 10.14
N GLY A 134 -11.44 5.92 9.13
CA GLY A 134 -10.62 6.80 8.30
C GLY A 134 -9.89 7.88 9.10
N ALA A 135 -10.50 8.39 10.17
CA ALA A 135 -9.88 9.37 11.06
C ALA A 135 -8.89 8.76 12.08
N SER A 136 -8.84 7.44 12.21
CA SER A 136 -7.97 6.80 13.20
C SER A 136 -6.49 6.94 12.85
N THR A 137 -5.65 7.15 13.86
CA THR A 137 -4.19 7.33 13.69
C THR A 137 -3.52 6.10 13.10
N SER A 138 -3.96 4.90 13.49
CA SER A 138 -3.49 3.62 12.93
C SER A 138 -3.72 3.55 11.43
N HIS A 139 -4.93 3.91 10.98
CA HIS A 139 -5.27 3.94 9.57
C HIS A 139 -4.41 4.94 8.79
N GLN A 140 -4.25 6.16 9.31
CA GLN A 140 -3.43 7.20 8.68
C GLN A 140 -1.96 6.76 8.55
N LYS A 141 -1.38 6.16 9.60
CA LYS A 141 -0.03 5.59 9.55
C LYS A 141 0.09 4.52 8.47
N ASN A 142 -0.88 3.61 8.37
CA ASN A 142 -0.85 2.55 7.37
C ASN A 142 -1.01 3.08 5.95
N ILE A 143 -1.91 4.05 5.71
CA ILE A 143 -2.03 4.71 4.41
C ILE A 143 -0.72 5.36 4.00
N ASN A 144 -0.07 6.08 4.92
CA ASN A 144 1.20 6.74 4.63
C ASN A 144 2.30 5.72 4.32
N LYS A 145 2.37 4.61 5.05
CA LYS A 145 3.26 3.50 4.73
C LYS A 145 2.98 2.95 3.32
N MET A 146 1.73 2.70 2.99
CA MET A 146 1.32 2.17 1.68
C MET A 146 1.63 3.11 0.51
N LYS A 147 1.55 4.43 0.73
CA LYS A 147 1.92 5.44 -0.28
C LYS A 147 3.44 5.50 -0.49
N ASN A 148 4.21 5.31 0.58
CA ASN A 148 5.67 5.40 0.54
C ASN A 148 6.34 4.08 0.11
N THR A 149 5.64 2.95 0.21
CA THR A 149 6.15 1.68 -0.32
C THR A 149 6.11 1.71 -1.85
N PRO A 150 7.26 1.64 -2.54
CA PRO A 150 7.28 1.57 -4.01
C PRO A 150 6.54 0.31 -4.46
N LYS A 151 5.64 0.47 -5.43
CA LYS A 151 4.93 -0.69 -6.00
C LYS A 151 5.95 -1.57 -6.70
N ILE A 152 5.92 -2.88 -6.44
CA ILE A 152 6.80 -3.86 -7.08
C ILE A 152 6.77 -3.72 -8.61
N THR A 153 5.62 -3.38 -9.18
CA THR A 153 5.48 -3.11 -10.61
C THR A 153 6.38 -1.98 -11.10
N GLN A 154 6.57 -0.90 -10.33
CA GLN A 154 7.48 0.19 -10.69
C GLN A 154 8.96 -0.21 -10.59
N ILE A 155 9.29 -1.18 -9.72
CA ILE A 155 10.65 -1.70 -9.59
C ILE A 155 10.99 -2.58 -10.80
N ILE A 156 10.05 -3.42 -11.23
CA ILE A 156 10.21 -4.34 -12.36
C ILE A 156 10.14 -3.59 -13.71
N SER A 157 9.26 -2.59 -13.83
CA SER A 157 9.17 -1.71 -14.99
C SER A 157 10.27 -0.65 -15.05
N SER A 158 11.27 -0.71 -14.14
CA SER A 158 12.39 0.20 -14.25
C SER A 158 13.12 -0.12 -15.55
N GLU A 159 13.32 0.92 -16.35
CA GLU A 159 14.07 1.01 -17.61
C GLU A 159 15.36 0.15 -17.65
N LYS A 160 15.94 -0.18 -16.49
CA LYS A 160 17.04 -1.15 -16.34
C LYS A 160 16.69 -2.56 -16.80
N HIS A 161 15.48 -3.07 -16.54
CA HIS A 161 15.08 -4.40 -16.99
C HIS A 161 14.98 -4.46 -18.52
N ASP A 162 14.41 -3.43 -19.14
CA ASP A 162 14.34 -3.31 -20.60
C ASP A 162 15.73 -3.17 -21.21
N ARG A 163 16.61 -2.33 -20.63
CA ARG A 163 18.01 -2.20 -21.07
C ARG A 163 18.77 -3.52 -20.96
N HIS A 164 18.62 -4.26 -19.85
CA HIS A 164 19.25 -5.56 -19.69
C HIS A 164 18.75 -6.56 -20.73
N ASN A 165 17.44 -6.58 -21.00
CA ASN A 165 16.83 -7.47 -21.99
C ASN A 165 17.30 -7.13 -23.42
N THR A 166 17.48 -5.84 -23.75
CA THR A 166 18.09 -5.43 -25.03
C THR A 166 19.56 -5.84 -25.15
N LEU A 167 20.35 -5.73 -24.07
CA LEU A 167 21.76 -6.12 -24.09
C LEU A 167 21.93 -7.64 -24.26
N VAL A 168 21.11 -8.44 -23.55
CA VAL A 168 21.10 -9.90 -23.70
C VAL A 168 20.74 -10.29 -25.14
N LYS A 169 19.67 -9.73 -25.71
CA LYS A 169 19.29 -9.99 -27.12
C LYS A 169 20.38 -9.59 -28.12
N THR A 170 21.08 -8.49 -27.86
CA THR A 170 22.17 -8.04 -28.74
C THR A 170 23.37 -9.00 -28.67
N ALA A 171 23.70 -9.51 -27.47
CA ALA A 171 24.75 -10.50 -27.29
C ALA A 171 24.40 -11.85 -27.93
N GLU A 172 23.15 -12.29 -27.84
CA GLU A 172 22.68 -13.53 -28.48
C GLU A 172 22.80 -13.50 -30.00
N LEU A 173 22.57 -12.34 -30.63
CA LEU A 173 22.72 -12.16 -32.08
C LEU A 173 24.18 -12.02 -32.53
N SER A 174 25.08 -11.60 -31.64
CA SER A 174 26.51 -11.43 -31.91
C SER A 174 27.24 -12.78 -32.09
N ILE A 175 26.92 -13.76 -31.26
CA ILE A 175 27.59 -15.07 -31.21
C ILE A 175 27.53 -15.84 -32.56
N PRO A 176 26.37 -16.01 -33.22
CA PRO A 176 26.31 -16.77 -34.48
C PRO A 176 26.99 -16.07 -35.66
N ASN A 177 27.07 -14.73 -35.65
CA ASN A 177 27.70 -13.98 -36.73
C ASN A 177 29.23 -14.12 -36.72
N ALA A 178 29.85 -14.16 -35.54
CA ALA A 178 31.29 -14.39 -35.41
C ALA A 178 31.71 -15.80 -35.88
N VAL A 179 30.91 -16.82 -35.57
CA VAL A 179 31.20 -18.21 -35.97
C VAL A 179 31.04 -18.42 -37.48
N ARG A 180 30.08 -17.73 -38.14
CA ARG A 180 29.94 -17.75 -39.60
C ARG A 180 31.13 -17.13 -40.31
N LEU A 181 31.61 -15.96 -39.88
CA LEU A 181 32.77 -15.30 -40.49
C LEU A 181 34.04 -16.15 -40.40
N GLY A 182 34.27 -16.79 -39.25
CA GLY A 182 35.42 -17.68 -39.07
C GLY A 182 35.40 -18.90 -40.00
N THR A 183 34.22 -19.52 -40.18
CA THR A 183 34.08 -20.69 -41.06
C THR A 183 34.22 -20.34 -42.55
N TYR A 184 33.71 -19.18 -42.99
CA TYR A 184 33.93 -18.71 -44.36
C TYR A 184 35.41 -18.42 -44.66
N LEU A 185 36.12 -17.75 -43.74
CA LEU A 185 37.55 -17.48 -43.89
C LEU A 185 38.37 -18.77 -43.93
N PHE A 186 38.04 -19.74 -43.06
CA PHE A 186 38.67 -21.05 -43.08
C PHE A 186 38.45 -21.77 -44.42
N ASN A 187 37.21 -21.79 -44.94
CA ASN A 187 36.89 -22.41 -46.23
C ASN A 187 37.62 -21.74 -47.40
N ILE A 188 37.74 -20.40 -47.41
CA ILE A 188 38.47 -19.66 -48.45
C ILE A 188 39.97 -20.02 -48.42
N VAL A 189 40.59 -20.06 -47.24
CA VAL A 189 42.00 -20.42 -47.09
C VAL A 189 42.25 -21.85 -47.56
N VAL A 190 41.41 -22.81 -47.17
CA VAL A 190 41.50 -24.20 -47.63
C VAL A 190 41.36 -24.28 -49.16
N PHE A 191 40.41 -23.56 -49.75
CA PHE A 191 40.21 -23.55 -51.20
C PHE A 191 41.42 -22.99 -51.96
N LEU A 192 42.02 -21.90 -51.47
CA LEU A 192 43.23 -21.31 -52.06
C LEU A 192 44.45 -22.23 -51.97
N ILE A 193 44.59 -22.97 -50.86
CA ILE A 193 45.67 -23.95 -50.71
C ILE A 193 45.50 -25.10 -51.72
N ILE A 194 44.29 -25.65 -51.83
CA ILE A 194 44.01 -26.73 -52.80
C ILE A 194 44.26 -26.27 -54.24
N PHE A 195 43.80 -25.06 -54.59
CA PHE A 195 43.99 -24.50 -55.92
C PHE A 195 45.48 -24.35 -56.30
N LYS A 196 46.32 -23.91 -55.34
CA LYS A 196 47.77 -23.80 -55.54
C LYS A 196 48.51 -25.12 -55.73
N ILE A 197 47.94 -26.24 -55.27
CA ILE A 197 48.52 -27.57 -55.43
C ILE A 197 48.15 -28.18 -56.80
N LEU A 198 47.02 -27.77 -57.37
CA LEU A 198 46.48 -28.30 -58.62
C LEU A 198 47.02 -27.62 -59.89
N VAL A 199 47.49 -26.37 -59.80
CA VAL A 199 48.06 -25.58 -60.91
C VAL A 199 49.58 -25.64 -60.86
#